data_AF-A0AA37TT02-F1
#
_entry.id   AF-A0AA37TT02-F1
#
_cell.length_a   1.000
_cell.length_b   1.000
_cell.length_c   1.000
_cell.angle_alpha   90.00
_cell.angle_beta   90.00
_cell.angle_gamma   90.00
#
_symmetry.space_group_name_H-M   'P 1'
#
loop_
_entity.id
_entity.type
_entity.pdbx_description
1 polymer ?
#
loop_
_entity_poly.entity_id
_entity_poly.type
_entity_poly.pdbx_seq_one_letter_code
_entity_poly.pdbx_strand_id
1 'polypeptide(L)'
;MSQLLTPIEVSPTLIEQFKRDGHVRIDQLLTEQEVGEFRAVVNAAVADRRTKIEQIPLEERDTYGKAFLQIMNLWEEYQAVAHWVLSKKLASVAAQLLEVDKVRVYHDQALYKEAGGGITPWHQDQYYWPLETNKFVTMWMPLMDVTQLMGTLDFASGTGNVGYLGDIPISDESEAILGQMCKERGFEIVNHGDMSAGDATFHSGWCLHSASNNASSVLREAMTIIWFEDGARIIDDPDPQQRWNKGRRDDMQRWLPDRSPGQVADGRLTPLISPFDPN
;
A
#
# COMPACT_ATOMS: atom_id res chain seq x y z
N MET A 1 -22.46 -9.80 2.17
CA MET A 1 -21.59 -10.52 3.12
C MET A 1 -20.94 -11.77 2.53
N SER A 2 -21.63 -12.65 1.78
CA SER A 2 -20.99 -13.88 1.26
C SER A 2 -19.87 -13.66 0.23
N GLN A 3 -19.96 -12.61 -0.60
CA GLN A 3 -19.00 -12.37 -1.69
C GLN A 3 -17.60 -11.95 -1.21
N LEU A 4 -17.49 -11.26 -0.07
CA LEU A 4 -16.18 -10.85 0.50
C LEU A 4 -15.41 -12.02 1.13
N LEU A 5 -16.10 -13.14 1.37
CA LEU A 5 -15.49 -14.37 1.87
C LEU A 5 -15.07 -15.31 0.74
N THR A 6 -15.43 -15.02 -0.51
CA THR A 6 -15.10 -15.87 -1.66
C THR A 6 -13.77 -15.42 -2.28
N PRO A 7 -12.75 -16.29 -2.32
CA PRO A 7 -11.50 -16.02 -3.02
C PRO A 7 -11.71 -15.77 -4.51
N ILE A 8 -10.90 -14.88 -5.08
CA ILE A 8 -10.81 -14.68 -6.53
C ILE A 8 -9.50 -15.26 -7.04
N GLU A 9 -9.58 -15.92 -8.19
CA GLU A 9 -8.42 -16.45 -8.92
C GLU A 9 -7.76 -15.33 -9.75
N VAL A 10 -6.44 -15.19 -9.60
CA VAL A 10 -5.62 -14.28 -10.39
C VAL A 10 -5.05 -15.06 -11.56
N SER A 11 -5.16 -14.52 -12.77
CA SER A 11 -4.64 -15.24 -13.94
C SER A 11 -3.12 -15.46 -13.82
N PRO A 12 -2.59 -16.60 -14.28
CA PRO A 12 -1.15 -16.86 -14.26
C PRO A 12 -0.33 -15.77 -14.96
N THR A 13 -0.86 -15.16 -16.02
CA THR A 13 -0.21 -14.05 -16.74
C THR A 13 0.02 -12.83 -15.83
N LEU A 14 -0.95 -12.49 -14.98
CA LEU A 14 -0.83 -11.35 -14.06
C LEU A 14 0.14 -11.65 -12.92
N ILE A 15 0.16 -12.91 -12.44
CA ILE A 15 1.15 -13.36 -11.44
C ILE A 15 2.56 -13.24 -12.02
N GLU A 16 2.80 -13.73 -13.23
CA GLU A 16 4.11 -13.63 -13.88
C GLU A 16 4.49 -12.18 -14.23
N GLN A 17 3.52 -11.34 -14.57
CA GLN A 17 3.75 -9.90 -14.73
C GLN A 17 4.20 -9.26 -13.41
N PHE A 18 3.50 -9.53 -12.31
CA PHE A 18 3.87 -9.00 -11.00
C PHE A 18 5.27 -9.45 -10.57
N LYS A 19 5.63 -10.73 -10.79
CA LYS A 19 6.98 -11.24 -10.50
C LYS A 19 8.06 -10.52 -11.31
N ARG A 20 7.81 -10.29 -12.59
CA ARG A 20 8.79 -9.65 -13.48
C ARG A 20 8.94 -8.16 -13.18
N ASP A 21 7.81 -7.47 -13.05
CA ASP A 21 7.78 -6.00 -13.04
C ASP A 21 7.77 -5.44 -11.61
N GLY A 22 7.45 -6.26 -10.61
CA GLY A 22 7.24 -5.82 -9.23
C GLY A 22 5.91 -5.10 -9.01
N HIS A 23 5.08 -4.95 -10.05
CA HIS A 23 3.75 -4.36 -9.99
C HIS A 23 2.81 -4.94 -11.07
N VAL A 24 1.50 -4.81 -10.87
CA VAL A 24 0.47 -5.23 -11.82
C VAL A 24 -0.82 -4.44 -11.62
N ARG A 25 -1.66 -4.30 -12.65
CA ARG A 25 -3.02 -3.78 -12.55
C ARG A 25 -4.03 -4.92 -12.74
N ILE A 26 -5.10 -4.90 -11.96
CA ILE A 26 -6.24 -5.81 -12.06
C ILE A 26 -7.49 -4.96 -12.18
N ASP A 27 -8.16 -5.07 -13.32
CA ASP A 27 -9.39 -4.34 -13.61
C ASP A 27 -10.61 -5.04 -13.00
N GLN A 28 -11.59 -4.25 -12.59
CA GLN A 28 -12.87 -4.72 -12.04
C GLN A 28 -12.70 -5.76 -10.93
N LEU A 29 -11.68 -5.58 -10.07
CA LEU A 29 -11.46 -6.42 -8.91
C LEU A 29 -12.67 -6.38 -7.96
N LEU A 30 -13.23 -5.18 -7.81
CA LEU A 30 -14.56 -4.97 -7.23
C LEU A 30 -15.53 -4.54 -8.33
N THR A 31 -16.76 -5.04 -8.23
CA THR A 31 -17.88 -4.52 -9.03
C THR A 31 -18.21 -3.09 -8.61
N GLU A 32 -18.93 -2.34 -9.47
CA GLU A 32 -19.38 -0.98 -9.17
C GLU A 32 -20.17 -0.91 -7.84
N GLN A 33 -21.00 -1.92 -7.57
CA GLN A 33 -21.72 -2.01 -6.30
C GLN A 33 -20.76 -2.21 -5.12
N GLU A 34 -19.82 -3.15 -5.23
CA GLU A 34 -18.88 -3.47 -4.15
C GLU A 34 -17.96 -2.28 -3.83
N VAL A 35 -17.39 -1.63 -4.86
CA VAL A 35 -16.55 -0.44 -4.62
C VAL A 35 -17.38 0.72 -4.09
N GLY A 36 -18.65 0.87 -4.50
CA GLY A 36 -19.56 1.87 -3.95
C GLY A 36 -19.82 1.66 -2.45
N GLU A 37 -20.06 0.41 -2.02
CA GLU A 37 -20.21 0.04 -0.62
C GLU A 37 -18.91 0.26 0.17
N PHE A 38 -17.75 -0.13 -0.39
CA PHE A 38 -16.45 0.07 0.24
C PHE A 38 -16.12 1.55 0.40
N ARG A 39 -16.33 2.34 -0.66
CA ARG A 39 -16.16 3.79 -0.65
C ARG A 39 -17.00 4.45 0.42
N ALA A 40 -18.28 4.07 0.55
CA ALA A 40 -19.18 4.66 1.53
C ALA A 40 -18.68 4.47 2.97
N VAL A 41 -18.21 3.27 3.32
CA VAL A 41 -17.73 2.98 4.68
C VAL A 41 -16.39 3.64 4.96
N VAL A 42 -15.48 3.71 3.98
CA VAL A 42 -14.19 4.41 4.12
C VAL A 42 -14.42 5.91 4.27
N ASN A 43 -15.27 6.53 3.44
CA ASN A 43 -15.61 7.95 3.54
C ASN A 43 -16.22 8.32 4.90
N ALA A 44 -17.13 7.49 5.42
CA ALA A 44 -17.71 7.71 6.74
C ALA A 44 -16.65 7.66 7.86
N ALA A 45 -15.74 6.68 7.80
CA ALA A 45 -14.65 6.52 8.76
C ALA A 45 -13.63 7.68 8.69
N VAL A 46 -13.26 8.09 7.47
CA VAL A 46 -12.39 9.25 7.22
C VAL A 46 -13.02 10.53 7.75
N ALA A 47 -14.31 10.77 7.46
CA ALA A 47 -15.01 11.94 7.95
C ALA A 47 -15.03 12.00 9.49
N ASP A 48 -15.31 10.88 10.15
CA ASP A 48 -15.28 10.80 11.62
C ASP A 48 -13.86 11.02 12.17
N ARG A 49 -12.83 10.35 11.62
CA ARG A 49 -11.43 10.55 12.06
C ARG A 49 -10.97 12.00 11.85
N ARG A 50 -11.37 12.68 10.77
CA ARG A 50 -11.06 14.10 10.52
C ARG A 50 -11.60 15.03 11.61
N THR A 51 -12.65 14.66 12.33
CA THR A 51 -13.14 15.46 13.47
C THR A 51 -12.31 15.29 14.74
N LYS A 52 -11.47 14.24 14.79
CA LYS A 52 -10.69 13.83 15.96
C LYS A 52 -9.19 14.16 15.84
N ILE A 53 -8.75 14.71 14.72
CA ILE A 53 -7.37 15.09 14.45
C ILE A 53 -7.28 16.57 14.12
N GLU A 54 -6.15 17.19 14.48
CA GLU A 54 -5.86 18.58 14.12
C GLU A 54 -5.69 18.69 12.60
N GLN A 55 -6.39 19.64 11.97
CA GLN A 55 -6.35 19.85 10.53
C GLN A 55 -5.39 21.00 10.21
N ILE A 56 -4.17 20.65 9.77
CA ILE A 56 -3.20 21.63 9.27
C ILE A 56 -3.59 22.00 7.83
N PRO A 57 -3.68 23.30 7.45
CA PRO A 57 -3.92 23.72 6.07
C PRO A 57 -2.88 23.16 5.11
N LEU A 58 -3.26 22.90 3.85
CA LEU A 58 -2.38 22.25 2.87
C LEU A 58 -1.06 23.01 2.70
N GLU A 59 -1.13 24.33 2.61
CA GLU A 59 0.00 25.25 2.48
C GLU A 59 1.03 25.15 3.61
N GLU A 60 0.59 24.76 4.81
CA GLU A 60 1.39 24.65 6.04
C GLU A 60 1.99 23.26 6.28
N ARG A 61 1.61 22.25 5.48
CA ARG A 61 2.16 20.89 5.58
C ARG A 61 3.52 20.77 4.90
N ASP A 62 4.32 19.79 5.34
CA ASP A 62 5.56 19.38 4.65
C ASP A 62 5.24 18.73 3.28
N THR A 63 6.25 18.43 2.45
CA THR A 63 6.03 17.89 1.10
C THR A 63 5.14 16.64 1.12
N TYR A 64 5.38 15.71 2.04
CA TYR A 64 4.59 14.49 2.15
C TYR A 64 3.16 14.77 2.64
N GLY A 65 2.97 15.61 3.67
CA GLY A 65 1.66 16.01 4.15
C GLY A 65 0.86 16.86 3.14
N LYS A 66 1.55 17.56 2.23
CA LYS A 66 0.96 18.22 1.05
C LYS A 66 0.47 17.25 -0.01
N ALA A 67 0.93 16.01 -0.01
CA ALA A 67 0.54 15.03 -1.00
C ALA A 67 -0.91 14.56 -0.80
N PHE A 68 -1.33 14.33 0.44
CA PHE A 68 -2.68 13.86 0.76
C PHE A 68 -2.99 13.93 2.26
N LEU A 69 -4.27 13.89 2.60
CA LEU A 69 -4.71 13.43 3.91
C LEU A 69 -4.54 11.91 3.98
N GLN A 70 -3.74 11.45 4.95
CA GLN A 70 -3.50 10.04 5.23
C GLN A 70 -4.15 9.65 6.55
N ILE A 71 -4.96 8.59 6.53
CA ILE A 71 -5.53 8.01 7.74
C ILE A 71 -5.25 6.51 7.69
N MET A 72 -4.57 5.99 8.70
CA MET A 72 -4.09 4.60 8.73
C MET A 72 -4.86 3.76 9.74
N ASN A 73 -4.95 2.45 9.51
CA ASN A 73 -5.61 1.46 10.37
C ASN A 73 -7.06 1.80 10.71
N LEU A 74 -7.83 2.24 9.71
CA LEU A 74 -9.27 2.40 9.86
C LEU A 74 -9.94 1.07 10.24
N TRP A 75 -9.37 -0.08 9.84
CA TRP A 75 -9.89 -1.40 10.21
C TRP A 75 -9.93 -1.63 11.73
N GLU A 76 -9.03 -1.02 12.52
CA GLU A 76 -8.95 -1.26 13.98
C GLU A 76 -10.17 -0.69 14.72
N GLU A 77 -10.69 0.45 14.25
CA GLU A 77 -11.78 1.17 14.92
C GLU A 77 -13.13 1.04 14.22
N TYR A 78 -13.14 0.88 12.89
CA TYR A 78 -14.35 0.91 12.09
C TYR A 78 -14.64 -0.48 11.55
N GLN A 79 -15.50 -1.23 12.24
CA GLN A 79 -15.87 -2.60 11.86
C GLN A 79 -16.35 -2.71 10.40
N ALA A 80 -17.04 -1.69 9.90
CA ALA A 80 -17.49 -1.65 8.51
C ALA A 80 -16.32 -1.60 7.51
N VAL A 81 -15.22 -0.91 7.84
CA VAL A 81 -13.97 -0.92 7.05
C VAL A 81 -13.23 -2.24 7.23
N ALA A 82 -13.19 -2.77 8.46
CA ALA A 82 -12.58 -4.07 8.76
C ALA A 82 -13.16 -5.21 7.92
N HIS A 83 -14.48 -5.19 7.64
CA HIS A 83 -15.12 -6.18 6.78
C HIS A 83 -14.51 -6.25 5.36
N TRP A 84 -13.96 -5.14 4.86
CA TRP A 84 -13.29 -5.09 3.55
C TRP A 84 -11.80 -5.38 3.66
N VAL A 85 -11.11 -4.72 4.61
CA VAL A 85 -9.66 -4.88 4.82
C VAL A 85 -9.29 -6.31 5.16
N LEU A 86 -10.14 -7.00 5.93
CA LEU A 86 -9.94 -8.40 6.35
C LEU A 86 -10.64 -9.42 5.44
N SER A 87 -11.09 -9.00 4.26
CA SER A 87 -11.81 -9.87 3.33
C SER A 87 -10.91 -10.96 2.72
N LYS A 88 -11.43 -12.19 2.62
CA LYS A 88 -10.75 -13.27 1.90
C LYS A 88 -10.62 -12.96 0.40
N LYS A 89 -11.58 -12.23 -0.16
CA LYS A 89 -11.59 -11.81 -1.57
C LYS A 89 -10.37 -10.97 -1.96
N LEU A 90 -10.03 -9.94 -1.20
CA LEU A 90 -8.85 -9.11 -1.51
C LEU A 90 -7.55 -9.81 -1.08
N ALA A 91 -7.56 -10.47 0.07
CA ALA A 91 -6.40 -11.22 0.56
C ALA A 91 -6.01 -12.39 -0.34
N SER A 92 -6.94 -13.01 -1.08
CA SER A 92 -6.61 -14.10 -2.01
C SER A 92 -5.75 -13.61 -3.17
N VAL A 93 -5.96 -12.38 -3.64
CA VAL A 93 -5.12 -11.76 -4.68
C VAL A 93 -3.71 -11.55 -4.14
N ALA A 94 -3.58 -10.95 -2.95
CA ALA A 94 -2.29 -10.76 -2.29
C ALA A 94 -1.54 -12.09 -2.10
N ALA A 95 -2.24 -13.12 -1.59
CA ALA A 95 -1.66 -14.44 -1.38
C ALA A 95 -1.17 -15.11 -2.67
N GLN A 96 -1.92 -15.00 -3.77
CA GLN A 96 -1.51 -15.50 -5.09
C GLN A 96 -0.32 -14.74 -5.68
N LEU A 97 -0.31 -13.41 -5.59
CA LEU A 97 0.81 -12.58 -6.08
C LEU A 97 2.10 -12.83 -5.29
N LEU A 98 1.99 -13.16 -4.00
CA LEU A 98 3.11 -13.52 -3.13
C LEU A 98 3.48 -15.02 -3.17
N GLU A 99 2.67 -15.85 -3.83
CA GLU A 99 2.81 -17.31 -3.84
C GLU A 99 2.91 -17.88 -2.42
N VAL A 100 1.92 -17.57 -1.59
CA VAL A 100 1.77 -18.07 -0.21
C VAL A 100 0.33 -18.49 0.07
N ASP A 101 0.14 -19.37 1.04
CA ASP A 101 -1.19 -19.85 1.42
C ASP A 101 -1.95 -18.85 2.30
N LYS A 102 -1.21 -18.04 3.08
CA LYS A 102 -1.74 -17.14 4.10
C LYS A 102 -0.97 -15.83 4.13
N VAL A 103 -1.71 -14.76 4.39
CA VAL A 103 -1.16 -13.42 4.50
C VAL A 103 -1.60 -12.76 5.80
N ARG A 104 -0.81 -11.83 6.28
CA ARG A 104 -1.16 -10.91 7.36
C ARG A 104 -1.33 -9.52 6.81
N VAL A 105 -2.32 -8.79 7.31
CA VAL A 105 -2.39 -7.34 7.07
C VAL A 105 -1.24 -6.68 7.84
N TYR A 106 -0.48 -5.81 7.19
CA TYR A 106 0.52 -4.97 7.85
C TYR A 106 -0.15 -3.69 8.38
N HIS A 107 -0.76 -2.91 7.48
CA HIS A 107 -1.70 -1.85 7.82
C HIS A 107 -2.56 -1.46 6.60
N ASP A 108 -3.63 -0.71 6.84
CA ASP A 108 -4.44 -0.07 5.80
C ASP A 108 -4.19 1.44 5.79
N GLN A 109 -4.39 2.11 4.64
CA GLN A 109 -4.34 3.58 4.57
C GLN A 109 -5.40 4.14 3.61
N ALA A 110 -6.21 5.07 4.10
CA ALA A 110 -7.03 5.96 3.29
C ALA A 110 -6.18 7.15 2.83
N LEU A 111 -6.08 7.37 1.51
CA LEU A 111 -5.22 8.37 0.87
C LEU A 111 -6.04 9.35 0.02
N TYR A 112 -6.30 10.52 0.59
CA TYR A 112 -7.18 11.56 0.01
C TYR A 112 -6.35 12.70 -0.52
N LYS A 113 -6.12 12.72 -1.84
CA LYS A 113 -5.29 13.74 -2.51
C LYS A 113 -6.19 14.87 -3.00
N GLU A 114 -6.16 15.99 -2.29
CA GLU A 114 -6.95 17.20 -2.57
C GLU A 114 -6.59 17.80 -3.95
N ALA A 115 -7.49 18.63 -4.51
CA ALA A 115 -7.21 19.37 -5.73
C ALA A 115 -5.99 20.28 -5.51
N GLY A 116 -5.00 20.21 -6.41
CA GLY A 116 -3.70 20.87 -6.23
C GLY A 116 -2.76 20.19 -5.23
N GLY A 117 -3.16 19.05 -4.65
CA GLY A 117 -2.31 18.25 -3.76
C GLY A 117 -1.01 17.81 -4.45
N GLY A 118 0.09 17.84 -3.70
CA GLY A 118 1.45 17.66 -4.22
C GLY A 118 1.77 16.26 -4.75
N ILE A 119 2.99 16.12 -5.25
CA ILE A 119 3.53 14.81 -5.64
C ILE A 119 3.69 13.91 -4.41
N THR A 120 3.70 12.60 -4.65
CA THR A 120 4.26 11.63 -3.71
C THR A 120 5.62 11.23 -4.28
N PRO A 121 6.74 11.64 -3.66
CA PRO A 121 8.09 11.37 -4.18
C PRO A 121 8.37 9.90 -4.45
N TRP A 122 9.32 9.61 -5.34
CA TRP A 122 9.86 8.25 -5.50
C TRP A 122 10.30 7.66 -4.15
N HIS A 123 9.86 6.44 -3.86
CA HIS A 123 10.22 5.69 -2.64
C HIS A 123 10.00 4.18 -2.80
N GLN A 124 10.53 3.42 -1.85
CA GLN A 124 10.21 2.00 -1.62
C GLN A 124 9.47 1.90 -0.29
N ASP A 125 8.33 1.19 -0.24
CA ASP A 125 7.57 1.05 1.01
C ASP A 125 8.33 0.20 2.04
N GLN A 126 8.94 -0.90 1.59
CA GLN A 126 9.64 -1.84 2.47
C GLN A 126 10.93 -1.29 3.08
N TYR A 127 11.38 -0.11 2.64
CA TYR A 127 12.38 0.68 3.35
C TYR A 127 12.01 0.87 4.84
N TYR A 128 10.71 1.04 5.14
CA TYR A 128 10.20 1.27 6.49
C TYR A 128 9.88 -0.01 7.25
N TRP A 129 9.76 -1.17 6.59
CA TRP A 129 9.22 -2.36 7.25
C TRP A 129 10.32 -3.22 7.88
N PRO A 130 10.23 -3.53 9.19
CA PRO A 130 11.30 -4.18 9.95
C PRO A 130 11.20 -5.72 9.90
N LEU A 131 10.79 -6.31 8.76
CA LEU A 131 10.55 -7.75 8.65
C LEU A 131 11.58 -8.47 7.75
N GLU A 132 11.95 -9.69 8.15
CA GLU A 132 12.82 -10.65 7.45
C GLU A 132 12.08 -11.39 6.34
N THR A 133 11.50 -10.64 5.40
CA THR A 133 10.84 -11.19 4.21
C THR A 133 10.83 -10.17 3.09
N ASN A 134 10.88 -10.60 1.84
CA ASN A 134 10.59 -9.75 0.67
C ASN A 134 9.16 -9.92 0.16
N LYS A 135 8.36 -10.78 0.79
CA LYS A 135 7.01 -11.10 0.38
C LYS A 135 6.01 -10.11 0.96
N PHE A 136 6.09 -8.88 0.48
CA PHE A 136 5.10 -7.85 0.73
C PHE A 136 4.40 -7.45 -0.56
N VAL A 137 3.11 -7.13 -0.44
CA VAL A 137 2.34 -6.54 -1.53
C VAL A 137 1.41 -5.47 -0.98
N THR A 138 1.44 -4.31 -1.62
CA THR A 138 0.49 -3.22 -1.40
C THR A 138 -0.54 -3.26 -2.52
N MET A 139 -1.82 -3.31 -2.18
CA MET A 139 -2.88 -2.93 -3.11
C MET A 139 -3.10 -1.43 -3.00
N TRP A 140 -3.26 -0.76 -4.14
CA TRP A 140 -3.77 0.60 -4.24
C TRP A 140 -5.03 0.57 -5.10
N MET A 141 -6.16 1.00 -4.53
CA MET A 141 -7.46 1.00 -5.19
C MET A 141 -8.04 2.42 -5.13
N PRO A 142 -8.25 3.09 -6.28
CA PRO A 142 -9.10 4.27 -6.29
C PRO A 142 -10.54 3.84 -6.01
N LEU A 143 -11.18 4.52 -5.07
CA LEU A 143 -12.55 4.21 -4.66
C LEU A 143 -13.60 4.87 -5.57
N MET A 144 -13.13 5.58 -6.60
CA MET A 144 -13.88 6.33 -7.60
C MET A 144 -13.14 6.26 -8.93
N ASP A 145 -13.79 6.63 -10.02
CA ASP A 145 -13.09 6.82 -11.29
C ASP A 145 -12.02 7.91 -11.13
N VAL A 146 -10.81 7.60 -11.58
CA VAL A 146 -9.68 8.53 -11.54
C VAL A 146 -9.03 8.62 -12.91
N THR A 147 -8.65 9.84 -13.28
CA THR A 147 -7.80 10.04 -14.44
C THR A 147 -6.35 10.16 -14.02
N GLN A 148 -5.42 9.99 -14.95
CA GLN A 148 -3.99 10.19 -14.69
C GLN A 148 -3.69 11.59 -14.13
N LEU A 149 -4.46 12.61 -14.54
CA LEU A 149 -4.36 13.99 -14.03
C LEU A 149 -4.65 14.12 -12.52
N MET A 150 -5.33 13.15 -11.93
CA MET A 150 -5.60 13.11 -10.48
C MET A 150 -4.42 12.55 -9.68
N GLY A 151 -3.31 12.21 -10.34
CA GLY A 151 -2.10 11.67 -9.72
C GLY A 151 -2.22 10.18 -9.42
N THR A 152 -2.47 9.36 -10.45
CA THR A 152 -2.30 7.90 -10.36
C THR A 152 -0.82 7.53 -10.16
N LEU A 153 -0.56 6.27 -9.82
CA LEU A 153 0.78 5.82 -9.49
C LEU A 153 1.65 5.61 -10.74
N ASP A 154 2.90 6.05 -10.64
CA ASP A 154 4.00 5.70 -11.55
C ASP A 154 4.87 4.63 -10.89
N PHE A 155 5.25 3.60 -11.63
CA PHE A 155 6.08 2.49 -11.15
C PHE A 155 7.35 2.39 -12.00
N ALA A 156 8.50 2.14 -11.37
CA ALA A 156 9.72 1.78 -12.09
C ALA A 156 9.79 0.24 -12.20
N SER A 157 9.42 -0.30 -13.35
CA SER A 157 9.27 -1.74 -13.56
C SER A 157 10.58 -2.50 -13.36
N GLY A 158 10.50 -3.62 -12.66
CA GLY A 158 11.61 -4.52 -12.34
C GLY A 158 12.39 -4.13 -11.08
N THR A 159 12.18 -2.94 -10.51
CA THR A 159 12.89 -2.49 -9.30
C THR A 159 12.54 -3.31 -8.06
N GLY A 160 11.35 -3.92 -8.01
CA GLY A 160 10.97 -4.87 -6.96
C GLY A 160 11.94 -6.04 -6.80
N ASN A 161 12.63 -6.43 -7.89
CA ASN A 161 13.61 -7.53 -7.91
C ASN A 161 15.03 -7.08 -7.57
N VAL A 162 15.28 -5.77 -7.44
CA VAL A 162 16.59 -5.21 -7.07
C VAL A 162 16.78 -5.20 -5.55
N GLY A 163 15.69 -5.05 -4.79
CA GLY A 163 15.71 -4.96 -3.34
C GLY A 163 16.05 -3.57 -2.82
N TYR A 164 16.67 -3.49 -1.63
CA TYR A 164 16.96 -2.24 -0.92
C TYR A 164 17.92 -1.32 -1.71
N LEU A 165 17.49 -0.08 -1.97
CA LEU A 165 18.25 0.89 -2.78
C LEU A 165 19.04 1.93 -1.98
N GLY A 166 19.03 1.86 -0.66
CA GLY A 166 19.80 2.74 0.22
C GLY A 166 18.94 3.41 1.30
N ASP A 167 19.60 4.13 2.20
CA ASP A 167 18.95 4.81 3.32
C ASP A 167 18.31 6.14 2.87
N ILE A 168 17.24 6.06 2.07
CA ILE A 168 16.66 7.20 1.35
C ILE A 168 15.18 7.34 1.75
N PRO A 169 14.85 8.11 2.81
CA PRO A 169 13.47 8.34 3.21
C PRO A 169 12.74 9.23 2.19
N ILE A 170 11.42 9.05 2.10
CA ILE A 170 10.56 9.78 1.17
C ILE A 170 10.66 11.29 1.42
N SER A 171 11.06 12.03 0.39
CA SER A 171 11.38 13.45 0.49
C SER A 171 11.59 14.06 -0.90
N ASP A 172 11.77 15.38 -0.98
CA ASP A 172 12.22 16.03 -2.21
C ASP A 172 13.59 15.47 -2.69
N GLU A 173 14.44 15.05 -1.75
CA GLU A 173 15.72 14.41 -2.04
C GLU A 173 15.53 13.02 -2.66
N SER A 174 14.58 12.21 -2.15
CA SER A 174 14.29 10.90 -2.71
C SER A 174 13.72 11.00 -4.13
N GLU A 175 12.87 12.01 -4.40
CA GLU A 175 12.39 12.31 -5.76
C GLU A 175 13.55 12.51 -6.73
N ALA A 176 14.50 13.36 -6.36
CA ALA A 176 15.65 13.68 -7.20
C ALA A 176 16.58 12.47 -7.39
N ILE A 177 16.98 11.81 -6.29
CA ILE A 177 17.97 10.72 -6.32
C ILE A 177 17.40 9.48 -7.01
N LEU A 178 16.23 9.00 -6.59
CA LEU A 178 15.66 7.77 -7.10
C LEU A 178 15.10 7.98 -8.51
N GLY A 179 14.50 9.14 -8.79
CA GLY A 179 14.05 9.49 -10.14
C GLY A 179 15.22 9.57 -11.15
N GLN A 180 16.36 10.13 -10.74
CA GLN A 180 17.57 10.14 -11.57
C GLN A 180 18.14 8.71 -11.74
N MET A 181 18.18 7.92 -10.67
CA MET A 181 18.62 6.52 -10.74
C MET A 181 17.79 5.69 -11.72
N CYS A 182 16.46 5.88 -11.72
CA CYS A 182 15.57 5.21 -12.67
C CYS A 182 15.97 5.49 -14.12
N LYS A 183 16.28 6.75 -14.45
CA LYS A 183 16.72 7.17 -15.78
C LYS A 183 18.09 6.61 -16.14
N GLU A 184 19.06 6.71 -15.24
CA GLU A 184 20.44 6.27 -15.48
C GLU A 184 20.57 4.76 -15.65
N ARG A 185 19.78 4.00 -14.88
CA ARG A 185 19.75 2.53 -14.97
C ARG A 185 18.79 2.02 -16.06
N GLY A 186 18.05 2.91 -16.71
CA GLY A 186 17.14 2.57 -17.81
C GLY A 186 15.94 1.73 -17.37
N PHE A 187 15.44 1.93 -16.15
CA PHE A 187 14.19 1.29 -15.73
C PHE A 187 13.02 1.89 -16.51
N GLU A 188 12.13 1.04 -17.00
CA GLU A 188 10.89 1.47 -17.63
C GLU A 188 9.97 2.08 -16.57
N ILE A 189 9.45 3.28 -16.85
CA ILE A 189 8.46 3.92 -15.99
C ILE A 189 7.07 3.64 -16.56
N VAL A 190 6.25 2.93 -15.80
CA VAL A 190 4.90 2.53 -16.19
C VAL A 190 3.88 3.26 -15.32
N ASN A 191 2.99 4.00 -15.97
CA ASN A 191 1.74 4.49 -15.39
C ASN A 191 0.59 3.68 -16.00
N HIS A 192 -0.34 3.20 -15.16
CA HIS A 192 -1.49 2.45 -15.67
C HIS A 192 -2.61 3.32 -16.23
N GLY A 193 -2.42 4.64 -16.30
CA GLY A 193 -3.35 5.61 -16.87
C GLY A 193 -4.61 5.80 -16.02
N ASP A 194 -5.72 6.06 -16.71
CA ASP A 194 -7.03 6.21 -16.10
C ASP A 194 -7.53 4.87 -15.53
N MET A 195 -8.17 4.92 -14.37
CA MET A 195 -8.69 3.74 -13.67
C MET A 195 -10.15 3.95 -13.30
N SER A 196 -10.96 2.93 -13.52
CA SER A 196 -12.35 2.91 -13.06
C SER A 196 -12.40 2.53 -11.58
N ALA A 197 -13.45 2.98 -10.90
CA ALA A 197 -13.74 2.55 -9.54
C ALA A 197 -13.81 1.02 -9.47
N GLY A 198 -13.02 0.42 -8.59
CA GLY A 198 -12.97 -1.04 -8.41
C GLY A 198 -11.81 -1.72 -9.16
N ASP A 199 -11.10 -1.00 -10.03
CA ASP A 199 -9.76 -1.40 -10.47
C ASP A 199 -8.77 -1.29 -9.31
N ALA A 200 -7.67 -2.03 -9.35
CA ALA A 200 -6.59 -1.89 -8.39
C ALA A 200 -5.22 -2.14 -9.03
N THR A 201 -4.22 -1.42 -8.55
CA THR A 201 -2.82 -1.80 -8.77
C THR A 201 -2.30 -2.54 -7.54
N PHE A 202 -1.36 -3.45 -7.77
CA PHE A 202 -0.61 -4.14 -6.75
C PHE A 202 0.87 -3.91 -7.00
N HIS A 203 1.64 -3.61 -5.96
CA HIS A 203 3.09 -3.45 -6.07
C HIS A 203 3.81 -4.10 -4.90
N SER A 204 4.96 -4.69 -5.18
CA SER A 204 5.84 -5.27 -4.17
C SER A 204 6.45 -4.18 -3.30
N GLY A 205 6.83 -4.54 -2.07
CA GLY A 205 7.41 -3.59 -1.12
C GLY A 205 8.68 -2.88 -1.59
N TRP A 206 9.45 -3.51 -2.48
CA TRP A 206 10.66 -2.94 -3.09
C TRP A 206 10.42 -2.25 -4.43
N CYS A 207 9.22 -2.30 -5.00
CA CYS A 207 8.92 -1.60 -6.24
C CYS A 207 8.99 -0.09 -5.99
N LEU A 208 9.93 0.57 -6.66
CA LEU A 208 9.98 2.02 -6.70
C LEU A 208 8.70 2.53 -7.35
N HIS A 209 8.04 3.44 -6.65
CA HIS A 209 6.85 4.08 -7.14
C HIS A 209 6.77 5.52 -6.65
N SER A 210 6.00 6.32 -7.38
CA SER A 210 5.70 7.71 -7.07
C SER A 210 4.27 8.02 -7.51
N ALA A 211 3.81 9.24 -7.24
CA ALA A 211 2.56 9.73 -7.79
C ALA A 211 2.69 11.21 -8.15
N SER A 212 2.20 11.58 -9.32
CA SER A 212 2.09 12.98 -9.71
C SER A 212 1.15 13.77 -8.78
N ASN A 213 1.21 15.10 -8.88
CA ASN A 213 0.27 15.99 -8.21
C ASN A 213 -1.15 15.76 -8.74
N ASN A 214 -2.17 16.11 -7.94
CA ASN A 214 -3.54 16.15 -8.45
C ASN A 214 -3.78 17.49 -9.14
N ALA A 215 -3.64 17.49 -10.46
CA ALA A 215 -3.82 18.66 -11.32
C ALA A 215 -5.29 18.90 -11.70
N SER A 216 -6.23 18.12 -11.15
CA SER A 216 -7.66 18.29 -11.35
C SER A 216 -8.29 19.21 -10.29
N SER A 217 -9.60 19.46 -10.43
CA SER A 217 -10.43 20.15 -9.43
C SER A 217 -11.17 19.20 -8.48
N VAL A 218 -10.89 17.89 -8.55
CA VAL A 218 -11.64 16.85 -7.83
C VAL A 218 -10.73 16.18 -6.79
N LEU A 219 -11.27 15.91 -5.60
CA LEU A 219 -10.59 15.14 -4.57
C LEU A 219 -10.43 13.68 -5.03
N ARG A 220 -9.21 13.15 -5.01
CA ARG A 220 -8.94 11.74 -5.33
C ARG A 220 -9.01 10.89 -4.06
N GLU A 221 -9.91 9.91 -4.04
CA GLU A 221 -10.13 9.00 -2.92
C GLU A 221 -9.54 7.63 -3.24
N ALA A 222 -8.58 7.17 -2.45
CA ALA A 222 -7.98 5.85 -2.62
C ALA A 222 -7.81 5.12 -1.29
N MET A 223 -7.83 3.80 -1.35
CA MET A 223 -7.52 2.91 -0.24
C MET A 223 -6.30 2.08 -0.58
N THR A 224 -5.39 1.94 0.39
CA THR A 224 -4.34 0.94 0.36
C THR A 224 -4.55 -0.11 1.43
N ILE A 225 -4.20 -1.34 1.09
CA ILE A 225 -4.07 -2.44 2.06
C ILE A 225 -2.75 -3.12 1.77
N ILE A 226 -1.96 -3.33 2.82
CA ILE A 226 -0.64 -3.91 2.72
C ILE A 226 -0.67 -5.27 3.38
N TRP A 227 -0.17 -6.28 2.68
CA TRP A 227 -0.04 -7.64 3.18
C TRP A 227 1.40 -8.12 3.14
N PHE A 228 1.70 -9.07 4.03
CA PHE A 228 2.94 -9.83 4.02
C PHE A 228 2.68 -11.30 4.30
N GLU A 229 3.67 -12.16 4.00
CA GLU A 229 3.58 -13.59 4.29
C GLU A 229 3.46 -13.89 5.79
N ASP A 230 2.58 -14.82 6.15
CA ASP A 230 2.51 -15.32 7.53
C ASP A 230 3.83 -16.00 7.95
N GLY A 231 4.17 -15.90 9.22
CA GLY A 231 5.41 -16.48 9.78
C GLY A 231 6.67 -15.64 9.59
N ALA A 232 6.60 -14.51 8.85
CA ALA A 232 7.71 -13.56 8.77
C ALA A 232 8.16 -13.11 10.17
N ARG A 233 9.48 -12.94 10.36
CA ARG A 233 10.06 -12.51 11.63
C ARG A 233 10.45 -11.03 11.58
N ILE A 234 10.46 -10.39 12.73
CA ILE A 234 11.05 -9.06 12.89
C ILE A 234 12.56 -9.22 12.83
N ILE A 235 13.25 -8.29 12.14
CA ILE A 235 14.72 -8.24 12.08
C ILE A 235 15.29 -8.32 13.50
N ASP A 236 16.39 -9.06 13.70
CA ASP A 236 17.05 -9.16 15.01
C ASP A 236 17.60 -7.79 15.48
N ASP A 237 17.71 -7.55 16.78
CA ASP A 237 18.42 -6.37 17.33
C ASP A 237 19.33 -6.86 18.47
N PRO A 238 20.68 -6.86 18.30
CA PRO A 238 21.42 -6.29 17.17
C PRO A 238 21.27 -7.06 15.86
N ASP A 239 21.05 -6.34 14.74
CA ASP A 239 21.04 -6.90 13.39
C ASP A 239 22.47 -6.97 12.81
N PRO A 240 23.00 -8.16 12.47
CA PRO A 240 24.30 -8.30 11.84
C PRO A 240 24.44 -7.55 10.50
N GLN A 241 23.32 -7.35 9.79
CA GLN A 241 23.30 -6.63 8.50
C GLN A 241 23.11 -5.11 8.66
N GLN A 242 22.96 -4.61 9.90
CA GLN A 242 22.77 -3.19 10.21
C GLN A 242 21.63 -2.53 9.42
N ARG A 243 20.53 -3.25 9.18
CA ARG A 243 19.39 -2.75 8.40
C ARG A 243 18.46 -1.85 9.21
N TRP A 244 18.58 -1.78 10.52
CA TRP A 244 17.78 -0.86 11.32
C TRP A 244 18.07 0.60 10.94
N ASN A 245 17.05 1.31 10.47
CA ASN A 245 17.03 2.76 10.32
C ASN A 245 15.92 3.35 11.19
N LYS A 246 15.77 4.68 11.20
CA LYS A 246 14.72 5.36 11.97
C LYS A 246 13.33 4.87 11.57
N GLY A 247 13.06 4.74 10.27
CA GLY A 247 11.77 4.30 9.72
C GLY A 247 11.34 2.95 10.26
N ARG A 248 12.21 1.94 10.17
CA ARG A 248 11.99 0.60 10.71
C ARG A 248 11.70 0.58 12.20
N ARG A 249 12.40 1.41 12.98
CA ARG A 249 12.17 1.51 14.43
C ARG A 249 10.80 2.13 14.73
N ASP A 250 10.43 3.19 14.02
CA ASP A 250 9.13 3.85 14.17
C ASP A 250 7.99 2.90 13.78
N ASP A 251 8.13 2.20 12.65
CA ASP A 251 7.15 1.25 12.16
C ASP A 251 7.00 0.03 13.07
N MET A 252 8.09 -0.49 13.63
CA MET A 252 8.01 -1.55 14.63
C MET A 252 7.20 -1.10 15.85
N GLN A 253 7.50 0.09 16.39
CA GLN A 253 6.78 0.62 17.56
C GLN A 253 5.30 0.85 17.26
N ARG A 254 4.97 1.25 16.04
CA ARG A 254 3.61 1.59 15.64
C ARG A 254 2.77 0.37 15.29
N TRP A 255 3.31 -0.56 14.50
CA TRP A 255 2.56 -1.67 13.90
C TRP A 255 2.77 -3.00 14.61
N LEU A 256 3.84 -3.13 15.40
CA LEU A 256 4.16 -4.34 16.15
C LEU A 256 4.44 -4.01 17.64
N PRO A 257 3.59 -3.19 18.31
CA PRO A 257 3.86 -2.68 19.65
C PRO A 257 3.95 -3.78 20.72
N ASP A 258 3.36 -4.94 20.45
CA ASP A 258 3.31 -6.11 21.32
C ASP A 258 4.30 -7.21 20.91
N ARG A 259 5.29 -6.88 20.06
CA ARG A 259 6.36 -7.78 19.63
C ARG A 259 7.74 -7.16 19.80
N SER A 260 8.76 -8.00 19.73
CA SER A 260 10.18 -7.64 19.91
C SER A 260 11.03 -8.14 18.74
N PRO A 261 12.21 -7.55 18.50
CA PRO A 261 13.13 -8.01 17.46
C PRO A 261 13.39 -9.51 17.54
N GLY A 262 13.49 -10.17 16.39
CA GLY A 262 13.67 -11.62 16.28
C GLY A 262 12.41 -12.46 16.53
N GLN A 263 11.27 -11.91 16.99
CA GLN A 263 10.01 -12.64 17.12
C GLN A 263 9.27 -12.76 15.79
N VAL A 264 8.28 -13.66 15.71
CA VAL A 264 7.34 -13.69 14.59
C VAL A 264 6.49 -12.41 14.62
N ALA A 265 6.27 -11.81 13.45
CA ALA A 265 5.45 -10.62 13.26
C ALA A 265 3.95 -10.98 13.24
N ASP A 266 3.45 -11.55 14.34
CA ASP A 266 2.06 -11.96 14.52
C ASP A 266 1.33 -11.13 15.59
N GLY A 267 1.76 -9.88 15.77
CA GLY A 267 1.21 -8.93 16.74
C GLY A 267 -0.28 -8.65 16.52
N ARG A 268 -0.92 -8.08 17.54
CA ARG A 268 -2.38 -7.80 17.56
C ARG A 268 -2.87 -6.93 16.39
N LEU A 269 -1.98 -6.12 15.81
CA LEU A 269 -2.27 -5.23 14.68
C LEU A 269 -1.99 -5.86 13.31
N THR A 270 -1.55 -7.12 13.29
CA THR A 270 -1.24 -7.87 12.06
C THR A 270 -2.14 -9.10 11.90
N PRO A 271 -3.46 -8.92 11.73
CA PRO A 271 -4.40 -10.04 11.70
C PRO A 271 -4.08 -10.99 10.53
N LEU A 272 -4.15 -12.29 10.83
CA LEU A 272 -3.97 -13.37 9.87
C LEU A 272 -5.22 -13.56 9.02
N ILE A 273 -5.03 -13.73 7.72
CA ILE A 273 -6.08 -14.12 6.79
C ILE A 273 -5.63 -15.39 6.06
N SER A 274 -6.42 -16.45 6.18
CA SER A 274 -6.32 -17.65 5.35
C SER A 274 -7.38 -17.57 4.24
N PRO A 275 -7.08 -16.95 3.09
CA PRO A 275 -8.09 -16.74 2.05
C PRO A 275 -8.65 -18.05 1.50
N PHE A 276 -7.84 -19.10 1.39
CA PHE A 276 -8.25 -20.37 0.76
C PHE A 276 -8.86 -21.40 1.74
N ASP A 277 -8.79 -21.15 3.04
CA ASP A 277 -9.40 -22.02 4.04
C ASP A 277 -10.94 -21.88 3.96
N PRO A 278 -11.73 -22.96 4.16
CA PRO A 278 -13.17 -22.86 4.27
C PRO A 278 -13.57 -21.94 5.44
N ASN A 279 -14.77 -21.34 5.34
CA ASN A 279 -15.34 -20.52 6.44
C ASN A 279 -15.83 -21.39 7.60
#